data_AF-A0A2D7IXL9-F1
#
_entry.id   AF-A0A2D7IXL9-F1
#
_cell.length_a   1.000
_cell.length_b   1.000
_cell.length_c   1.000
_cell.angle_alpha   90.00
_cell.angle_beta   90.00
_cell.angle_gamma   90.00
#
_symmetry.space_group_name_H-M   'P 1'
#
loop_
_entity.id
_entity.type
_entity.pdbx_description
1 polymer ?
#
loop_
_entity_poly.entity_id
_entity_poly.type
_entity_poly.pdbx_seq_one_letter_code
_entity_poly.pdbx_strand_id
1 'polypeptide(L)'
;MKMGQVPETAKRTQSRFGRSVIVIVLIIVVVIGGRFLQSRLDPAVAARAPECLELADEGLAYTNTCDVEINFRYCFTTHPATGFQNCQTIALAPNETSHSLFSEYRAVTNADGVYEYACETPYLPVRIQSYTDRHVDMDACRLDGEAP
;
A
#
# COMPACT_ATOMS: atom_id res chain seq x y z
N MET A 1 32.95 64.98 -12.47
CA MET A 1 31.75 64.16 -12.64
C MET A 1 31.57 63.30 -11.39
N LYS A 2 30.44 63.44 -10.69
CA LYS A 2 30.16 62.75 -9.41
C LYS A 2 29.70 61.31 -9.69
N MET A 3 30.50 60.32 -9.31
CA MET A 3 30.06 58.93 -9.21
C MET A 3 29.27 58.77 -7.91
N GLY A 4 27.96 58.55 -8.03
CA GLY A 4 27.08 58.27 -6.90
C GLY A 4 27.48 56.97 -6.22
N GLN A 5 27.83 57.05 -4.94
CA GLN A 5 28.00 55.88 -4.08
C GLN A 5 26.65 55.17 -3.97
N VAL A 6 26.58 53.95 -4.51
CA VAL A 6 25.47 53.03 -4.25
C VAL A 6 25.50 52.69 -2.76
N PRO A 7 24.42 52.90 -1.99
CA PRO A 7 24.43 52.68 -0.56
C PRO A 7 24.64 51.18 -0.25
N GLU A 8 25.68 50.87 0.54
CA GLU A 8 26.06 49.50 0.94
C GLU A 8 24.94 48.70 1.63
N THR A 9 23.89 49.37 2.09
CA THR A 9 22.75 48.77 2.78
C THR A 9 21.90 47.87 1.88
N ALA A 10 21.85 48.13 0.57
CA ALA A 10 21.08 47.30 -0.38
C ALA A 10 21.71 45.91 -0.61
N LYS A 11 23.06 45.84 -0.60
CA LYS A 11 23.80 44.61 -0.88
C LYS A 11 23.68 43.57 0.25
N ARG A 12 23.55 44.03 1.50
CA ARG A 12 23.35 43.16 2.68
C ARG A 12 21.94 42.56 2.75
N THR A 13 20.92 43.31 2.33
CA THR A 13 19.52 42.86 2.36
C THR A 13 19.26 41.83 1.26
N GLN A 14 19.83 42.03 0.05
CA GLN A 14 19.70 41.09 -1.05
C GLN A 14 20.35 39.72 -0.76
N SER A 15 21.48 39.69 -0.02
CA SER A 15 22.13 38.42 0.34
C SER A 15 21.39 37.64 1.43
N ARG A 16 20.69 38.33 2.34
CA ARG A 16 19.83 37.71 3.37
C ARG A 16 18.53 37.18 2.78
N PHE A 17 17.92 37.90 1.84
CA PHE A 17 16.73 37.42 1.12
C PHE A 17 17.07 36.20 0.24
N GLY A 18 18.17 36.25 -0.51
CA GLY A 18 18.62 35.10 -1.31
C GLY A 18 18.95 33.86 -0.47
N ARG A 19 19.64 34.02 0.67
CA ARG A 19 19.87 32.90 1.61
C ARG A 19 18.58 32.37 2.22
N SER A 20 17.63 33.23 2.57
CA SER A 20 16.35 32.80 3.16
C SER A 20 15.51 32.02 2.15
N VAL A 21 15.47 32.45 0.89
CA VAL A 21 14.77 31.71 -0.18
C VAL A 21 15.44 30.35 -0.43
N ILE A 22 16.77 30.28 -0.48
CA ILE A 22 17.49 29.00 -0.65
C ILE A 22 17.20 28.05 0.51
N VAL A 23 17.17 28.54 1.76
CA VAL A 23 16.83 27.73 2.93
C VAL A 23 15.40 27.22 2.85
N ILE A 24 14.44 28.07 2.46
CA ILE A 24 13.03 27.65 2.30
C ILE A 24 12.90 26.60 1.20
N VAL A 25 13.55 26.77 0.05
CA VAL A 25 13.54 25.80 -1.04
C VAL A 25 14.18 24.48 -0.60
N LEU A 26 15.31 24.52 0.12
CA LEU A 26 15.93 23.31 0.69
C LEU A 26 15.00 22.60 1.66
N ILE A 27 14.30 23.33 2.54
CA ILE A 27 13.32 22.75 3.45
C ILE A 27 12.18 22.07 2.67
N ILE A 28 11.64 22.73 1.64
CA ILE A 28 10.60 22.15 0.78
C ILE A 28 11.10 20.88 0.10
N VAL A 29 12.31 20.89 -0.45
CA VAL A 29 12.92 19.72 -1.11
C VAL A 29 13.15 18.58 -0.11
N VAL A 30 13.59 18.89 1.12
CA VAL A 30 13.78 17.88 2.17
C VAL A 30 12.45 17.31 2.66
N VAL A 31 11.41 18.13 2.81
CA VAL A 31 10.08 17.67 3.24
C VAL A 31 9.40 16.84 2.15
N ILE A 32 9.44 17.28 0.89
CA ILE A 32 8.87 16.54 -0.24
C ILE A 32 9.69 15.27 -0.51
N GLY A 33 11.03 15.38 -0.54
CA GLY A 33 11.93 14.26 -0.76
C GLY A 33 11.86 13.22 0.37
N GLY A 34 11.79 13.66 1.62
CA GLY A 34 11.63 12.79 2.79
C GLY A 34 10.30 12.03 2.75
N ARG A 35 9.19 12.71 2.43
CA ARG A 35 7.90 12.03 2.26
C ARG A 35 7.90 11.05 1.10
N PHE A 36 8.51 11.40 -0.03
CA PHE A 36 8.58 10.50 -1.19
C PHE A 36 9.42 9.24 -0.91
N LEU A 37 10.53 9.38 -0.18
CA LEU A 37 11.36 8.24 0.25
C LEU A 37 10.62 7.34 1.25
N GLN A 38 9.89 7.92 2.20
CA GLN A 38 9.09 7.15 3.16
C GLN A 38 7.98 6.34 2.47
N SER A 39 7.29 6.91 1.47
CA SER A 39 6.22 6.21 0.76
C SER A 39 6.72 5.05 -0.12
N ARG A 40 7.99 5.08 -0.56
CA ARG A 40 8.59 4.02 -1.37
C ARG A 40 9.27 2.93 -0.55
N LEU A 41 9.67 3.26 0.67
CA LEU A 41 10.34 2.36 1.62
C LEU A 41 9.38 1.83 2.69
N ASP A 42 8.09 2.11 2.57
CA ASP A 42 7.09 1.54 3.47
C ASP A 42 7.09 0.02 3.27
N PRO A 43 7.57 -0.76 4.25
CA PRO A 43 7.70 -2.19 4.09
C PRO A 43 6.34 -2.87 3.91
N ALA A 44 5.24 -2.22 4.30
CA ALA A 44 3.89 -2.68 4.03
C ALA A 44 3.50 -2.58 2.54
N VAL A 45 4.09 -1.66 1.78
CA VAL A 45 3.88 -1.60 0.31
C VAL A 45 4.73 -2.67 -0.38
N ALA A 46 5.93 -2.92 0.14
CA ALA A 46 6.84 -3.93 -0.38
C ALA A 46 6.36 -5.36 -0.07
N ALA A 47 5.65 -5.58 1.03
CA ALA A 47 5.12 -6.87 1.43
C ALA A 47 3.91 -7.34 0.62
N ARG A 48 3.48 -6.62 -0.41
CA ARG A 48 2.38 -7.05 -1.28
C ARG A 48 2.86 -8.21 -2.14
N ALA A 49 2.13 -9.32 -2.09
CA ALA A 49 2.49 -10.54 -2.81
C ALA A 49 1.31 -11.19 -3.57
N PRO A 50 0.41 -10.43 -4.24
CA PRO A 50 -0.68 -11.04 -5.00
C PRO A 50 -0.18 -11.93 -6.14
N GLU A 51 0.99 -11.63 -6.72
CA GLU A 51 1.63 -12.43 -7.78
C GLU A 51 2.10 -13.81 -7.32
N CYS A 52 2.23 -14.02 -6.01
CA CYS A 52 2.62 -15.30 -5.42
C CYS A 52 1.45 -16.28 -5.33
N LEU A 53 0.22 -15.83 -5.59
CA LEU A 53 -0.95 -16.70 -5.59
C LEU A 53 -1.24 -17.22 -6.99
N GLU A 54 -1.18 -18.54 -7.14
CA GLU A 54 -1.61 -19.21 -8.37
C GLU A 54 -2.81 -20.09 -8.08
N LEU A 55 -3.82 -20.03 -8.95
CA LEU A 55 -4.99 -20.91 -8.84
C LEU A 55 -4.57 -22.34 -9.20
N ALA A 56 -4.82 -23.29 -8.30
CA ALA A 56 -4.52 -24.69 -8.55
C ALA A 56 -5.48 -25.28 -9.59
N ASP A 57 -5.00 -26.26 -10.37
CA ASP A 57 -5.77 -26.91 -11.44
C ASP A 57 -7.06 -27.59 -10.93
N GLU A 58 -7.06 -28.05 -9.67
CA GLU A 58 -8.17 -28.79 -9.07
C GLU A 58 -8.97 -27.94 -8.08
N GLY A 59 -9.89 -27.14 -8.64
CA GLY A 59 -10.92 -26.42 -7.87
C GLY A 59 -10.54 -25.00 -7.47
N LEU A 60 -11.32 -24.41 -6.55
CA LEU A 60 -11.05 -23.07 -6.00
C LEU A 60 -10.02 -23.16 -4.87
N ALA A 61 -8.80 -23.58 -5.18
CA ALA A 61 -7.68 -23.62 -4.24
C ALA A 61 -6.51 -22.78 -4.80
N TYR A 62 -5.73 -22.17 -3.91
CA TYR A 62 -4.63 -21.28 -4.29
C TYR A 62 -3.31 -21.79 -3.72
N THR A 63 -2.27 -21.81 -4.55
CA THR A 63 -0.92 -22.22 -4.18
C THR A 63 -0.03 -21.00 -4.04
N ASN A 64 0.78 -20.99 -2.99
CA ASN A 64 1.86 -20.02 -2.85
C ASN A 64 3.06 -20.45 -3.70
N THR A 65 3.35 -19.73 -4.78
CA THR A 65 4.45 -20.03 -5.70
C THR A 65 5.77 -19.38 -5.31
N CYS A 66 5.78 -18.54 -4.28
CA CYS A 66 6.96 -17.84 -3.81
C CYS A 66 7.70 -18.62 -2.72
N ASP A 67 9.00 -18.36 -2.58
CA ASP A 67 9.88 -18.97 -1.57
C ASP A 67 9.74 -18.37 -0.16
N VAL A 68 8.66 -17.62 0.07
CA VAL A 68 8.38 -16.93 1.35
C VAL A 68 6.99 -17.30 1.85
N GLU A 69 6.80 -17.29 3.17
CA GLU A 69 5.49 -17.50 3.78
C GLU A 69 4.60 -16.26 3.56
N ILE A 70 3.37 -16.48 3.09
CA ILE A 70 2.41 -15.41 2.82
C ILE A 70 1.14 -15.57 3.66
N ASN A 71 0.55 -14.45 4.04
CA ASN A 71 -0.81 -14.38 4.53
C ASN A 71 -1.73 -14.13 3.33
N PHE A 72 -2.50 -15.15 2.96
CA PHE A 72 -3.49 -15.11 1.90
C PHE A 72 -4.87 -14.79 2.48
N ARG A 73 -5.51 -13.74 1.98
CA ARG A 73 -6.89 -13.38 2.28
C ARG A 73 -7.77 -13.65 1.08
N TYR A 74 -8.86 -14.37 1.32
CA TYR A 74 -9.93 -14.55 0.36
C TYR A 74 -11.25 -14.02 0.91
N CYS A 75 -12.09 -13.49 0.03
CA CYS A 75 -13.47 -13.10 0.30
C CYS A 75 -14.34 -13.52 -0.88
N PHE A 76 -15.63 -13.78 -0.64
CA PHE A 76 -16.58 -14.01 -1.73
C PHE A 76 -17.30 -12.72 -2.09
N THR A 77 -17.43 -12.44 -3.39
CA THR A 77 -18.24 -11.32 -3.88
C THR A 77 -19.68 -11.79 -4.10
N THR A 78 -20.66 -10.98 -3.73
CA THR A 78 -22.09 -11.33 -3.89
C THR A 78 -22.79 -10.45 -4.93
N HIS A 79 -23.71 -11.04 -5.71
CA HIS A 79 -24.57 -10.30 -6.63
C HIS A 79 -25.98 -10.01 -6.04
N PRO A 80 -26.56 -8.81 -6.26
CA PRO A 80 -25.90 -7.60 -6.76
C PRO A 80 -24.83 -7.15 -5.76
N ALA A 81 -23.73 -6.55 -6.27
CA ALA A 81 -22.45 -6.22 -5.61
C ALA A 81 -22.59 -5.53 -4.23
N THR A 82 -23.04 -6.30 -3.23
CA THR A 82 -23.48 -5.81 -1.91
C THR A 82 -22.34 -5.82 -0.91
N GLY A 83 -21.17 -6.33 -1.30
CA GLY A 83 -19.96 -6.33 -0.51
C GLY A 83 -19.22 -7.65 -0.58
N PHE A 84 -18.18 -7.74 0.25
CA PHE A 84 -17.40 -8.95 0.44
C PHE A 84 -17.99 -9.74 1.61
N GLN A 85 -18.23 -11.03 1.40
CA GLN A 85 -18.75 -11.97 2.41
C GLN A 85 -17.70 -13.01 2.77
N ASN A 86 -17.77 -13.51 4.01
CA ASN A 86 -16.92 -14.59 4.54
C ASN A 86 -15.42 -14.38 4.25
N CYS A 87 -14.92 -13.19 4.54
CA CYS A 87 -13.50 -12.92 4.40
C CYS A 87 -12.69 -13.67 5.46
N GLN A 88 -11.74 -14.49 5.02
CA GLN A 88 -10.81 -15.18 5.90
C GLN A 88 -9.37 -14.94 5.45
N THR A 89 -8.44 -15.10 6.39
CA THR A 89 -7.01 -15.02 6.13
C THR A 89 -6.37 -16.31 6.62
N ILE A 90 -5.57 -16.94 5.77
CA ILE A 90 -4.83 -18.16 6.03
C ILE A 90 -3.35 -17.93 5.73
N ALA A 91 -2.48 -18.52 6.53
CA ALA A 91 -1.05 -18.53 6.26
C ALA A 91 -0.75 -19.68 5.29
N LEU A 92 0.06 -19.42 4.28
CA LEU A 92 0.55 -20.40 3.31
C LEU A 92 2.08 -20.38 3.32
N ALA A 93 2.68 -21.52 3.67
CA ALA A 93 4.10 -21.74 3.51
C ALA A 93 4.49 -21.78 2.01
N PRO A 94 5.79 -21.67 1.69
CA PRO A 94 6.25 -21.81 0.31
C PRO A 94 5.78 -23.12 -0.34
N ASN A 95 5.22 -23.04 -1.54
CA ASN A 95 4.65 -24.17 -2.30
C ASN A 95 3.48 -24.88 -1.60
N GLU A 96 2.89 -24.27 -0.56
CA GLU A 96 1.69 -24.79 0.08
C GLU A 96 0.44 -24.38 -0.71
N THR A 97 -0.48 -25.33 -0.90
CA THR A 97 -1.79 -25.11 -1.51
C THR A 97 -2.84 -25.01 -0.41
N SER A 98 -3.70 -23.98 -0.50
CA SER A 98 -4.84 -23.82 0.37
C SER A 98 -5.80 -25.00 0.25
N HIS A 99 -6.68 -25.18 1.25
CA HIS A 99 -7.83 -26.04 1.06
C HIS A 99 -8.75 -25.51 -0.04
N SER A 100 -9.61 -26.38 -0.57
CA SER A 100 -10.58 -25.98 -1.59
C SER A 100 -11.67 -25.09 -1.01
N LEU A 101 -11.73 -23.85 -1.49
CA LEU A 101 -12.74 -22.85 -1.14
C LEU A 101 -14.10 -23.12 -1.81
N PHE A 102 -14.20 -24.16 -2.63
CA PHE A 102 -15.40 -24.43 -3.43
C PHE A 102 -16.64 -24.72 -2.58
N SER A 103 -16.46 -25.43 -1.46
CA SER A 103 -17.57 -25.71 -0.54
C SER A 103 -18.10 -24.43 0.12
N GLU A 104 -17.19 -23.55 0.54
CA GLU A 104 -17.50 -22.25 1.14
C GLU A 104 -18.13 -21.30 0.11
N TYR A 105 -17.61 -21.27 -1.12
CA TYR A 105 -18.17 -20.51 -2.23
C TYR A 105 -19.64 -20.88 -2.47
N ARG A 106 -19.96 -22.19 -2.51
CA ARG A 106 -21.34 -22.66 -2.70
C ARG A 106 -22.25 -22.42 -1.50
N ALA A 107 -21.69 -22.23 -0.30
CA ALA A 107 -22.46 -21.89 0.88
C ALA A 107 -22.89 -20.41 0.90
N VAL A 108 -22.20 -19.54 0.14
CA VAL A 108 -22.56 -18.13 0.02
C VAL A 108 -23.72 -17.95 -0.95
N THR A 109 -24.81 -17.36 -0.47
CA THR A 109 -25.98 -17.05 -1.31
C THR A 109 -25.62 -15.93 -2.29
N ASN A 110 -25.89 -16.15 -3.58
CA ASN A 110 -25.55 -15.23 -4.68
C ASN A 110 -24.03 -14.95 -4.83
N ALA A 111 -23.17 -15.91 -4.55
CA ALA A 111 -21.75 -15.78 -4.86
C ALA A 111 -21.54 -15.58 -6.37
N ASP A 112 -20.79 -14.54 -6.73
CA ASP A 112 -20.51 -14.12 -8.10
C ASP A 112 -19.02 -14.25 -8.44
N GLY A 113 -18.16 -14.34 -7.42
CA GLY A 113 -16.72 -14.49 -7.58
C GLY A 113 -15.97 -14.65 -6.27
N VAL A 114 -14.67 -14.86 -6.40
CA VAL A 114 -13.71 -14.84 -5.29
C VAL A 114 -12.87 -13.58 -5.46
N TYR A 115 -12.50 -13.00 -4.33
CA TYR A 115 -11.56 -11.92 -4.24
C TYR A 115 -10.37 -12.35 -3.40
N GLU A 116 -9.20 -12.31 -4.00
CA GLU A 116 -7.94 -12.76 -3.45
C GLU A 116 -6.96 -11.60 -3.26
N TYR A 117 -6.25 -11.62 -2.13
CA TYR A 117 -5.10 -10.76 -1.91
C TYR A 117 -4.10 -11.42 -0.97
N ALA A 118 -2.81 -11.22 -1.19
CA ALA A 118 -1.75 -11.79 -0.35
C ALA A 118 -0.70 -10.76 0.06
N CYS A 119 -0.14 -10.99 1.24
CA CYS A 119 0.95 -10.22 1.81
C CYS A 119 2.00 -11.17 2.39
N GLU A 120 3.28 -10.82 2.28
CA GLU A 120 4.37 -11.56 2.93
C GLU A 120 4.26 -11.46 4.45
N THR A 121 4.55 -12.55 5.15
CA THR A 121 4.63 -12.56 6.62
C THR A 121 5.73 -11.62 7.11
N PRO A 122 5.51 -10.82 8.17
CA PRO A 122 4.40 -10.83 9.13
C PRO A 122 3.23 -9.88 8.80
N TYR A 123 3.09 -9.44 7.55
CA TYR A 123 2.04 -8.51 7.17
C TYR A 123 0.73 -9.24 6.83
N LEU A 124 -0.38 -8.67 7.29
CA LEU A 124 -1.73 -9.15 7.02
C LEU A 124 -2.38 -8.34 5.89
N PRO A 125 -3.08 -9.00 4.94
CA PRO A 125 -3.93 -8.34 3.97
C PRO A 125 -5.05 -7.57 4.67
N VAL A 126 -5.10 -6.27 4.43
CA VAL A 126 -6.15 -5.38 4.92
C VAL A 126 -6.67 -4.51 3.80
N ARG A 127 -7.88 -4.01 3.99
CA ARG A 127 -8.47 -3.03 3.10
C ARG A 127 -8.54 -1.69 3.82
N ILE A 128 -7.95 -0.66 3.23
CA ILE A 128 -7.85 0.68 3.79
C ILE A 128 -8.54 1.68 2.86
N GLN A 129 -9.09 2.76 3.40
CA GLN A 129 -9.60 3.85 2.57
C GLN A 129 -8.45 4.54 1.85
N SER A 130 -8.65 4.84 0.56
CA SER A 130 -7.70 5.59 -0.22
C SER A 130 -7.52 7.00 0.37
N TYR A 131 -6.27 7.41 0.49
CA TYR A 131 -5.92 8.75 0.96
C TYR A 131 -6.37 9.85 0.00
N THR A 132 -6.50 9.54 -1.30
CA THR A 132 -6.92 10.49 -2.32
C THR A 132 -8.44 10.52 -2.53
N ASP A 133 -9.13 9.41 -2.27
CA ASP A 133 -10.58 9.32 -2.39
C ASP A 133 -11.16 8.42 -1.29
N ARG A 134 -11.86 9.02 -0.32
CA ARG A 134 -12.42 8.28 0.83
C ARG A 134 -13.59 7.37 0.47
N HIS A 135 -14.08 7.43 -0.77
CA HIS A 135 -15.12 6.52 -1.26
C HIS A 135 -14.54 5.25 -1.88
N VAL A 136 -13.21 5.17 -2.02
CA VAL A 136 -12.53 4.01 -2.61
C VAL A 136 -11.72 3.30 -1.56
N ASP A 137 -12.06 2.04 -1.36
CA ASP A 137 -11.25 1.14 -0.56
C ASP A 137 -10.15 0.49 -1.42
N MET A 138 -8.95 0.34 -0.85
CA MET A 138 -7.76 -0.17 -1.52
C MET A 138 -7.12 -1.28 -0.69
N ASP A 139 -6.50 -2.25 -1.36
CA ASP A 139 -5.74 -3.28 -0.67
C ASP A 139 -4.38 -2.78 -0.20
N ALA A 140 -4.03 -3.19 1.01
CA ALA A 140 -2.75 -2.92 1.61
C ALA A 140 -2.32 -4.10 2.48
N CYS A 141 -1.03 -4.13 2.78
CA CYS A 141 -0.50 -5.01 3.81
C CYS A 141 -0.25 -4.18 5.06
N ARG A 142 -0.48 -4.75 6.24
CA ARG A 142 -0.24 -4.08 7.52
C ARG A 142 0.30 -5.09 8.52
N LEU A 143 1.26 -4.68 9.34
CA LEU A 143 1.77 -5.50 10.45
C LEU A 143 0.67 -5.80 11.46
N ASP A 144 0.62 -7.05 11.92
CA ASP A 144 -0.28 -7.43 13.01
C ASP A 144 0.10 -6.67 14.30
N GLY A 145 -0.84 -5.88 14.84
CA GLY A 145 -0.62 -5.02 16.01
C GLY A 145 -0.51 -3.51 15.77
N GLU A 146 -0.45 -3.04 14.52
CA GLU A 146 -0.53 -1.61 14.22
C GLU A 146 -2.00 -1.14 14.41
N ALA A 147 -2.28 -0.12 15.23
CA ALA A 147 -3.66 0.35 15.47
C ALA A 147 -4.33 0.88 14.17
N PRO A 148 -5.68 0.78 14.03
CA PRO A 148 -6.41 1.23 12.85
C PRO A 148 -6.40 2.76 12.66
#